data_AF-A0A1W9N255-F1
#
_entry.id   AF-A0A1W9N255-F1
#
_cell.length_a   1.000
_cell.length_b   1.000
_cell.length_c   1.000
_cell.angle_alpha   90.00
_cell.angle_beta   90.00
_cell.angle_gamma   90.00
#
_symmetry.space_group_name_H-M   'P 1'
#
loop_
_entity.id
_entity.type
_entity.pdbx_description
1 polymer ?
#
loop_
_entity_poly.entity_id
_entity_poly.type
_entity_poly.pdbx_seq_one_letter_code
_entity_poly.pdbx_strand_id
1 'polypeptide(L)'
;MTGKAMKTMVIACLGIFFCISASAMPKPAVLLIQAAGDIEYSKDGVKWKKVDRNKFLFDGDHVRTGNNGLCKLLNQDAGTSSDLERNSHAIIRTDNIETLKGNISAPSQSTGVIGDITRKFATVQKYTAVLRAPAKPGEVKLDTAEAITLSEDYPALVWENPGSEYSFQVMVGSNVHNVPASGKDMIRFKLPEMTAGKYAYRVTLIHQGKEIFSPQKQGTLIWLSDKERQTVNEELKRIDQLDPGNGFLIGNYMDEKGLKAAAMVHYQRFFAEHPEEYELKPFLIKVYADLRLEKLREKESFAFRQQTEP
;
A
#
# COMPACT_ATOMS: atom_id res chain seq x y z
N MET A 1 73.41 17.90 6.72
CA MET A 1 72.32 17.38 7.57
C MET A 1 71.17 18.37 7.51
N THR A 2 70.23 18.14 6.60
CA THR A 2 69.13 19.05 6.26
C THR A 2 67.82 18.40 6.68
N GLY A 3 67.20 18.91 7.74
CA GLY A 3 65.90 18.47 8.22
C GLY A 3 64.79 18.95 7.29
N LYS A 4 64.08 18.02 6.65
CA LYS A 4 62.86 18.29 5.87
C LYS A 4 61.65 18.31 6.81
N ALA A 5 60.97 19.44 6.84
CA ALA A 5 59.65 19.60 7.46
C ALA A 5 58.62 18.69 6.76
N MET A 6 58.01 17.80 7.53
CA MET A 6 56.94 16.91 7.09
C MET A 6 55.63 17.71 7.07
N LYS A 7 55.14 18.04 5.88
CA LYS A 7 53.80 18.64 5.68
C LYS A 7 52.75 17.54 5.82
N THR A 8 51.93 17.62 6.88
CA THR A 8 50.73 16.82 7.07
C THR A 8 49.70 17.20 6.00
N MET A 9 49.48 16.30 5.04
CA MET A 9 48.44 16.42 4.02
C MET A 9 47.13 15.90 4.60
N VAL A 10 46.23 16.82 4.96
CA VAL A 10 44.85 16.50 5.32
C VAL A 10 44.10 16.20 4.02
N ILE A 11 43.79 14.93 3.78
CA ILE A 11 42.91 14.52 2.69
C ILE A 11 41.48 14.82 3.14
N ALA A 12 40.90 15.88 2.58
CA ALA A 12 39.47 16.16 2.67
C ALA A 12 38.72 15.17 1.75
N CYS A 13 38.19 14.09 2.33
CA CYS A 13 37.23 13.24 1.64
C CYS A 13 35.92 14.02 1.45
N LEU A 14 35.79 14.66 0.28
CA LEU A 14 34.55 15.26 -0.21
C LEU A 14 33.57 14.11 -0.47
N GLY A 15 32.70 13.83 0.51
CA GLY A 15 31.64 12.85 0.37
C GLY A 15 30.65 13.31 -0.71
N ILE A 16 30.74 12.69 -1.89
CA ILE A 16 29.75 12.86 -2.95
C ILE A 16 28.47 12.19 -2.45
N PHE A 17 27.56 13.01 -1.90
CA PHE A 17 26.16 12.62 -1.74
C PHE A 17 25.56 12.49 -3.13
N PHE A 18 25.59 11.27 -3.70
CA PHE A 18 24.72 10.92 -4.80
C PHE A 18 23.28 10.96 -4.29
N CYS A 19 22.62 12.12 -4.45
CA CYS A 19 21.16 12.17 -4.48
C CYS A 19 20.71 11.48 -5.77
N ILE A 20 20.64 10.15 -5.74
CA ILE A 20 20.01 9.38 -6.80
C ILE A 20 18.54 9.79 -6.78
N SER A 21 18.14 10.61 -7.76
CA SER A 21 16.74 10.95 -7.97
C SER A 21 16.09 9.69 -8.53
N ALA A 22 15.43 8.93 -7.68
CA ALA A 22 14.59 7.82 -8.13
C ALA A 22 13.52 8.40 -9.07
N SER A 23 13.49 7.96 -10.32
CA SER A 23 12.44 8.38 -11.24
C SER A 23 11.10 7.82 -10.75
N ALA A 24 10.10 8.68 -10.62
CA ALA A 24 8.73 8.27 -10.32
C ALA A 24 8.26 7.24 -11.37
N MET A 25 7.74 6.09 -10.92
CA MET A 25 7.19 5.10 -11.85
C MET A 25 5.96 5.68 -12.58
N PRO A 26 5.68 5.25 -13.82
CA PRO A 26 4.46 5.63 -14.50
C PRO A 26 3.24 5.15 -13.70
N LYS A 27 2.17 5.96 -13.67
CA LYS A 27 0.90 5.59 -13.04
C LYS A 27 0.17 4.54 -13.91
N PRO A 28 -0.59 3.61 -13.31
CA PRO A 28 -1.44 2.72 -14.10
C PRO A 28 -2.52 3.54 -14.80
N ALA A 29 -2.69 3.31 -16.09
CA ALA A 29 -3.67 4.01 -16.93
C ALA A 29 -5.01 3.25 -16.95
N VAL A 30 -4.93 1.92 -16.99
CA VAL A 30 -6.10 1.04 -17.15
C VAL A 30 -6.04 -0.08 -16.12
N LEU A 31 -7.18 -0.43 -15.55
CA LEU A 31 -7.36 -1.69 -14.85
C LEU A 31 -8.12 -2.65 -15.77
N LEU A 32 -7.45 -3.73 -16.19
CA LEU A 32 -8.11 -4.85 -16.84
C LEU A 32 -8.84 -5.65 -15.77
N ILE A 33 -10.12 -5.90 -15.98
CA ILE A 33 -10.95 -6.73 -15.12
C ILE A 33 -11.73 -7.78 -15.90
N GLN A 34 -12.32 -8.73 -15.18
CA GLN A 34 -13.21 -9.75 -15.76
C GLN A 34 -12.52 -10.54 -16.89
N ALA A 35 -11.25 -10.89 -16.67
CA ALA A 35 -10.47 -11.68 -17.62
C ALA A 35 -11.07 -13.08 -17.76
N ALA A 36 -11.58 -13.41 -18.94
CA ALA A 36 -12.09 -14.74 -19.27
C ALA A 36 -11.50 -15.26 -20.59
N GLY A 37 -11.09 -16.53 -20.61
CA GLY A 37 -10.51 -17.18 -21.79
C GLY A 37 -9.05 -16.80 -22.01
N ASP A 38 -8.61 -16.83 -23.27
CA ASP A 38 -7.24 -16.57 -23.66
C ASP A 38 -6.97 -15.06 -23.74
N ILE A 39 -6.32 -14.54 -22.71
CA ILE A 39 -5.94 -13.13 -22.64
C ILE A 39 -4.45 -13.06 -22.27
N GLU A 40 -3.73 -12.17 -22.93
CA GLU A 40 -2.32 -11.95 -22.65
C GLU A 40 -2.00 -10.45 -22.62
N TYR A 41 -1.02 -10.09 -21.81
CA TYR A 41 -0.45 -8.75 -21.77
C TYR A 41 1.04 -8.79 -22.11
N SER A 42 1.58 -7.68 -22.61
CA SER A 42 3.01 -7.50 -22.86
C SER A 42 3.40 -6.06 -22.58
N LYS A 43 4.53 -5.83 -21.90
CA LYS A 43 5.02 -4.46 -21.65
C LYS A 43 5.55 -3.76 -22.91
N ASP A 44 6.01 -4.53 -23.88
CA ASP A 44 6.71 -4.07 -25.07
C ASP A 44 6.15 -4.65 -26.38
N GLY A 45 5.04 -5.40 -26.30
CA GLY A 45 4.48 -6.15 -27.43
C GLY A 45 5.28 -7.38 -27.87
N VAL A 46 6.41 -7.70 -27.24
CA VAL A 46 7.28 -8.84 -27.58
C VAL A 46 7.06 -10.02 -26.64
N LYS A 47 7.17 -9.81 -25.32
CA LYS A 47 7.04 -10.89 -24.33
C LYS A 47 5.65 -10.92 -23.70
N TRP A 48 4.86 -11.86 -24.19
CA TRP A 48 3.48 -12.06 -23.76
C TRP A 48 3.38 -12.94 -22.51
N LYS A 49 2.50 -12.53 -21.59
CA LYS A 49 2.16 -13.28 -20.39
C LYS A 49 0.65 -13.40 -20.29
N LYS A 50 0.19 -14.57 -19.89
CA LYS A 50 -1.24 -14.83 -19.65
C LYS A 50 -1.80 -13.89 -18.58
N VAL A 51 -3.04 -13.47 -18.76
CA VAL A 51 -3.85 -12.73 -17.79
C VAL A 51 -5.10 -13.54 -17.47
N ASP A 52 -5.20 -14.01 -16.24
CA ASP A 52 -6.35 -14.77 -15.72
C ASP A 52 -6.99 -14.12 -14.49
N ARG A 53 -6.53 -12.91 -14.14
CA ARG A 53 -7.02 -12.07 -13.04
C ARG A 53 -7.02 -10.60 -13.45
N ASN A 54 -7.59 -9.74 -12.61
CA ASN A 54 -7.51 -8.31 -12.86
C ASN A 54 -6.06 -7.85 -12.83
N LYS A 55 -5.74 -6.90 -13.72
CA LYS A 55 -4.37 -6.47 -13.96
C LYS A 55 -4.29 -4.97 -14.22
N PHE A 56 -3.38 -4.30 -13.52
CA PHE A 56 -3.04 -2.93 -13.82
C PHE A 56 -2.16 -2.87 -15.07
N LEU A 57 -2.54 -2.01 -16.00
CA LEU A 57 -1.84 -1.77 -17.25
C LEU A 57 -1.36 -0.32 -17.29
N PHE A 58 -0.13 -0.15 -17.78
CA PHE A 58 0.56 1.12 -17.87
C PHE A 58 0.58 1.63 -19.31
N ASP A 59 0.87 2.91 -19.47
CA ASP A 59 1.07 3.51 -20.79
C ASP A 59 2.13 2.72 -21.58
N GLY A 60 1.78 2.31 -22.80
CA GLY A 60 2.64 1.47 -23.65
C GLY A 60 2.37 -0.03 -23.53
N ASP A 61 1.70 -0.50 -22.48
CA ASP A 61 1.36 -1.92 -22.36
C ASP A 61 0.44 -2.36 -23.50
N HIS A 62 0.67 -3.57 -23.98
CA HIS A 62 -0.19 -4.24 -24.93
C HIS A 62 -1.07 -5.25 -24.23
N VAL A 63 -2.29 -5.42 -24.73
CA VAL A 63 -3.17 -6.49 -24.31
C VAL A 63 -3.87 -7.10 -25.52
N ARG A 64 -4.01 -8.42 -25.53
CA ARG A 64 -4.66 -9.13 -26.63
C ARG A 64 -5.54 -10.27 -26.12
N THR A 65 -6.58 -10.57 -26.89
CA THR A 65 -7.52 -11.66 -26.65
C THR A 65 -7.45 -12.69 -27.79
N GLY A 66 -7.59 -13.96 -27.42
CA GLY A 66 -7.75 -15.06 -28.36
C GLY A 66 -9.20 -15.24 -28.83
N ASN A 67 -9.50 -16.39 -29.42
CA ASN A 67 -10.83 -16.70 -29.97
C ASN A 67 -11.95 -16.82 -28.92
N ASN A 68 -11.58 -17.09 -27.67
CA ASN A 68 -12.45 -17.21 -26.51
C ASN A 68 -12.18 -16.12 -25.45
N GLY A 69 -11.25 -15.22 -25.72
CA GLY A 69 -10.81 -14.17 -24.80
C GLY A 69 -11.78 -13.00 -24.76
N LEU A 70 -12.11 -12.55 -23.56
CA LEU A 70 -12.91 -11.34 -23.30
C LEU A 70 -12.42 -10.71 -21.99
N CYS A 71 -12.20 -9.40 -22.00
CA CYS A 71 -11.97 -8.65 -20.77
C CYS A 71 -12.61 -7.27 -20.84
N LYS A 72 -12.69 -6.61 -19.68
CA LYS A 72 -13.13 -5.21 -19.57
C LYS A 72 -11.94 -4.35 -19.16
N LEU A 73 -11.80 -3.21 -19.80
CA LEU A 73 -10.74 -2.24 -19.56
C LEU A 73 -11.35 -1.01 -18.92
N LEU A 74 -10.95 -0.72 -17.69
CA LEU A 74 -11.39 0.44 -16.94
C LEU A 74 -10.35 1.54 -17.02
N ASN A 75 -10.66 2.61 -17.76
CA ASN A 75 -9.85 3.82 -17.77
C ASN A 75 -10.23 4.69 -16.57
N GLN A 76 -9.32 4.79 -15.61
CA GLN A 76 -9.60 5.45 -14.34
C GLN A 76 -9.62 6.98 -14.45
N ASP A 77 -8.76 7.55 -15.31
CA ASP A 77 -8.71 9.02 -15.50
C ASP A 77 -9.99 9.51 -16.21
N ALA A 78 -10.46 8.76 -17.21
CA ALA A 78 -11.67 9.10 -17.97
C ALA A 78 -12.97 8.67 -17.26
N GLY A 79 -12.88 7.81 -16.24
CA GLY A 79 -14.04 7.22 -15.57
C GLY A 79 -14.87 6.29 -16.48
N THR A 80 -14.25 5.73 -17.52
CA THR A 80 -14.95 4.95 -18.54
C THR A 80 -14.54 3.48 -18.53
N SER A 81 -15.42 2.64 -19.06
CA SER A 81 -15.16 1.21 -19.30
C SER A 81 -15.41 0.85 -20.75
N SER A 82 -14.56 -0.01 -21.29
CA SER A 82 -14.69 -0.61 -22.61
C SER A 82 -14.45 -2.12 -22.54
N ASP A 83 -15.20 -2.88 -23.33
CA ASP A 83 -15.01 -4.33 -23.46
C ASP A 83 -14.05 -4.60 -24.62
N LEU A 84 -13.00 -5.37 -24.35
CA LEU A 84 -12.10 -5.87 -25.38
C LEU A 84 -12.63 -7.23 -25.86
N GLU A 85 -13.13 -7.24 -27.08
CA GLU A 85 -13.76 -8.41 -27.69
C GLU A 85 -12.74 -9.49 -28.06
N ARG A 86 -13.21 -10.62 -28.59
CA ARG A 86 -12.39 -11.76 -29.02
C ARG A 86 -11.51 -11.39 -30.22
N ASN A 87 -10.33 -12.01 -30.31
CA ASN A 87 -9.36 -11.81 -31.38
C ASN A 87 -8.90 -10.34 -31.55
N SER A 88 -8.91 -9.59 -30.46
CA SER A 88 -8.55 -8.18 -30.42
C SER A 88 -7.16 -7.96 -29.86
N HIS A 89 -6.53 -6.85 -30.24
CA HIS A 89 -5.24 -6.39 -29.74
C HIS A 89 -5.30 -4.88 -29.58
N ALA A 90 -5.04 -4.42 -28.37
CA ALA A 90 -4.97 -3.00 -28.06
C ALA A 90 -3.62 -2.61 -27.42
N ILE A 91 -3.27 -1.34 -27.55
CA ILE A 91 -2.21 -0.69 -26.78
C ILE A 91 -2.85 0.30 -25.82
N ILE A 92 -2.40 0.29 -24.57
CA ILE A 92 -2.83 1.21 -23.55
C ILE A 92 -2.11 2.55 -23.76
N ARG A 93 -2.89 3.63 -23.84
CA ARG A 93 -2.41 5.00 -23.68
C ARG A 93 -3.09 5.63 -22.48
N THR A 94 -2.45 6.65 -21.94
CA THR A 94 -2.94 7.40 -20.78
C THR A 94 -4.31 8.04 -21.04
N ASP A 95 -4.57 8.49 -22.27
CA ASP A 95 -5.78 9.22 -22.68
C ASP A 95 -6.79 8.36 -23.45
N ASN A 96 -6.34 7.27 -24.09
CA ASN A 96 -7.18 6.41 -24.92
C ASN A 96 -6.65 4.96 -24.97
N ILE A 97 -7.50 4.01 -25.33
CA ILE A 97 -7.10 2.64 -25.65
C ILE A 97 -7.04 2.51 -27.18
N GLU A 98 -5.83 2.37 -27.72
CA GLU A 98 -5.59 2.28 -29.15
C GLU A 98 -5.81 0.84 -29.64
N THR A 99 -6.74 0.63 -30.58
CA THR A 99 -6.98 -0.72 -31.13
C THR A 99 -6.10 -0.97 -32.34
N LEU A 100 -5.24 -1.98 -32.28
CA LEU A 100 -4.40 -2.41 -33.40
C LEU A 100 -5.11 -3.45 -34.28
N LYS A 101 -5.92 -4.30 -33.66
CA LYS A 101 -6.65 -5.38 -34.33
C LYS A 101 -7.94 -5.70 -33.57
N GLY A 102 -8.96 -6.12 -34.31
CA GLY A 102 -10.23 -6.54 -33.74
C GLY A 102 -11.06 -5.35 -33.27
N ASN A 103 -11.89 -5.58 -32.26
CA ASN A 103 -12.87 -4.60 -31.77
C ASN A 103 -12.69 -4.34 -30.28
N ILE A 104 -12.92 -3.09 -29.92
CA ILE A 104 -13.15 -2.62 -28.57
C ILE A 104 -14.50 -1.90 -28.53
N SER A 105 -15.30 -2.11 -27.50
CA SER A 105 -16.57 -1.41 -27.37
C SER A 105 -16.34 0.09 -27.17
N ALA A 106 -17.31 0.90 -27.63
CA ALA A 106 -17.31 2.32 -27.31
C ALA A 106 -17.22 2.54 -25.78
N PRO A 107 -16.45 3.54 -25.31
CA PRO A 107 -16.36 3.84 -23.90
C PRO A 107 -17.74 4.15 -23.33
N SER A 108 -18.07 3.48 -22.24
CA SER A 108 -19.29 3.73 -21.45
C SER A 108 -18.90 4.29 -20.10
N GLN A 109 -19.75 5.12 -19.50
CA GLN A 109 -19.52 5.61 -18.14
C GLN A 109 -19.45 4.42 -17.19
N SER A 110 -18.34 4.30 -16.47
CA SER A 110 -18.20 3.27 -15.45
C SER A 110 -18.70 3.83 -14.13
N THR A 111 -19.81 3.28 -13.62
CA THR A 111 -20.28 3.54 -12.26
C THR A 111 -19.63 2.50 -11.35
N GLY A 112 -18.41 2.77 -10.89
CA GLY A 112 -17.58 1.74 -10.25
C GLY A 112 -16.87 2.19 -8.98
N VAL A 113 -16.88 1.28 -7.99
CA VAL A 113 -16.26 1.34 -6.65
C VAL A 113 -14.72 1.45 -6.69
N ILE A 114 -14.13 1.47 -7.88
CA ILE A 114 -12.70 1.67 -8.09
C ILE A 114 -12.46 3.16 -7.93
N GLY A 115 -12.24 3.57 -6.68
CA GLY A 115 -11.77 4.91 -6.34
C GLY A 115 -10.52 5.27 -7.16
N ASP A 116 -10.12 6.52 -7.15
CA ASP A 116 -9.05 6.99 -8.02
C ASP A 116 -7.65 6.50 -7.59
N ILE A 117 -7.36 5.23 -7.89
CA ILE A 117 -6.08 4.55 -7.65
C ILE A 117 -4.99 5.29 -8.44
N THR A 118 -5.30 5.74 -9.65
CA THR A 118 -4.37 6.49 -10.51
C THR A 118 -3.92 7.83 -9.88
N ARG A 119 -4.83 8.64 -9.32
CA ARG A 119 -4.51 9.87 -8.55
C ARG A 119 -3.69 9.55 -7.31
N LYS A 120 -4.00 8.46 -6.63
CA LYS A 120 -3.24 8.05 -5.44
C LYS A 120 -1.84 7.58 -5.77
N PHE A 121 -1.61 7.03 -6.97
CA PHE A 121 -0.32 6.46 -7.37
C PHE A 121 0.84 7.44 -7.17
N ALA A 122 0.68 8.67 -7.65
CA ALA A 122 1.69 9.73 -7.47
C ALA A 122 1.89 10.12 -5.99
N THR A 123 0.83 9.99 -5.17
CA THR A 123 0.90 10.28 -3.73
C THR A 123 1.63 9.16 -2.98
N VAL A 124 1.31 7.90 -3.27
CA VAL A 124 1.87 6.74 -2.56
C VAL A 124 3.36 6.55 -2.88
N GLN A 125 3.81 6.92 -4.09
CA GLN A 125 5.23 6.85 -4.45
C GLN A 125 6.12 7.71 -3.56
N LYS A 126 5.63 8.82 -3.01
CA LYS A 126 6.41 9.66 -2.09
C LYS A 126 6.84 8.90 -0.84
N TYR A 127 6.13 7.84 -0.47
CA TYR A 127 6.41 7.03 0.71
C TYR A 127 7.50 5.96 0.46
N THR A 128 7.93 5.73 -0.78
CA THR A 128 9.04 4.80 -1.09
C THR A 128 10.42 5.45 -0.95
N ALA A 129 10.46 6.73 -0.59
CA ALA A 129 11.67 7.42 -0.19
C ALA A 129 12.25 6.79 1.10
N VAL A 130 13.45 6.20 1.03
CA VAL A 130 14.17 5.76 2.24
C VAL A 130 14.90 6.97 2.80
N LEU A 131 14.45 7.46 3.96
CA LEU A 131 15.18 8.46 4.72
C LEU A 131 16.25 7.74 5.54
N ARG A 132 17.52 7.90 5.16
CA ARG A 132 18.67 7.44 5.97
C ARG A 132 18.90 8.45 7.10
N ALA A 133 18.08 8.40 8.14
CA ALA A 133 18.43 9.00 9.42
C ALA A 133 18.70 7.84 10.40
N PRO A 134 19.95 7.63 10.85
CA PRO A 134 20.19 6.65 11.90
C PRO A 134 19.41 7.06 13.14
N ALA A 135 18.59 6.14 13.68
CA ALA A 135 17.99 6.32 14.98
C ALA A 135 19.09 6.65 16.00
N LYS A 136 18.87 7.66 16.85
CA LYS A 136 19.85 7.99 17.89
C LYS A 136 19.97 6.79 18.84
N PRO A 137 21.18 6.31 19.14
CA PRO A 137 21.37 5.19 20.06
C PRO A 137 20.69 5.46 21.40
N GLY A 138 19.83 4.53 21.85
CA GLY A 138 19.18 4.56 23.16
C GLY A 138 17.84 5.30 23.23
N GLU A 139 17.35 5.93 22.15
CA GLU A 139 16.03 6.58 22.16
C GLU A 139 14.93 5.58 21.74
N VAL A 140 14.20 5.03 22.70
CA VAL A 140 13.03 4.18 22.42
C VAL A 140 11.81 5.08 22.24
N LYS A 141 11.39 5.25 20.99
CA LYS A 141 10.15 5.94 20.63
C LYS A 141 9.13 4.94 20.14
N LEU A 142 7.86 5.22 20.44
CA LEU A 142 6.73 4.49 19.90
C LEU A 142 5.77 5.49 19.26
N ASP A 143 5.77 5.56 17.93
CA ASP A 143 4.76 6.30 17.20
C ASP A 143 3.61 5.36 16.81
N THR A 144 2.40 5.89 16.77
CA THR A 144 1.19 5.18 16.33
C THR A 144 0.46 5.98 15.27
N ALA A 145 -0.50 5.35 14.58
CA ALA A 145 -1.30 6.03 13.56
C ALA A 145 -1.96 7.31 14.10
N GLU A 146 -1.90 8.42 13.36
CA GLU A 146 -2.52 9.67 13.82
C GLU A 146 -4.05 9.55 13.91
N ALA A 147 -4.64 8.83 12.95
CA ALA A 147 -6.03 8.44 12.98
C ALA A 147 -6.19 7.01 12.45
N ILE A 148 -7.07 6.23 13.07
CA ILE A 148 -7.41 4.87 12.63
C ILE A 148 -8.90 4.61 12.81
N THR A 149 -9.50 3.94 11.82
CA THR A 149 -10.89 3.48 11.88
C THR A 149 -10.90 1.98 12.16
N LEU A 150 -11.77 1.55 13.06
CA LEU A 150 -12.02 0.16 13.44
C LEU A 150 -13.53 -0.11 13.44
N SER A 151 -13.90 -1.38 13.48
CA SER A 151 -15.29 -1.83 13.62
C SER A 151 -15.31 -3.21 14.28
N GLU A 152 -16.49 -3.74 14.56
CA GLU A 152 -16.64 -5.10 15.07
C GLU A 152 -16.01 -6.16 14.14
N ASP A 153 -16.18 -6.01 12.82
CA ASP A 153 -15.61 -6.91 11.79
C ASP A 153 -14.09 -6.70 11.64
N TYR A 154 -13.61 -5.50 11.92
CA TYR A 154 -12.20 -5.10 11.79
C TYR A 154 -11.66 -4.42 13.07
N PRO A 155 -11.54 -5.16 14.19
CA PRO A 155 -11.28 -4.57 15.52
C PRO A 155 -9.78 -4.43 15.86
N ALA A 156 -8.90 -4.70 14.91
CA ALA A 156 -7.46 -4.82 15.15
C ALA A 156 -6.78 -3.44 15.15
N LEU A 157 -6.33 -2.98 16.32
CA LEU A 157 -5.37 -1.89 16.46
C LEU A 157 -3.94 -2.44 16.32
N VAL A 158 -3.08 -1.70 15.62
CA VAL A 158 -1.75 -2.15 15.22
C VAL A 158 -0.72 -1.05 15.48
N TRP A 159 0.47 -1.42 15.96
CA TRP A 159 1.63 -0.55 16.11
C TRP A 159 2.94 -1.34 16.03
N GLU A 160 4.05 -0.61 15.85
CA GLU A 160 5.38 -1.20 15.77
C GLU A 160 5.82 -1.78 17.12
N ASN A 161 6.46 -2.95 17.09
CA ASN A 161 7.08 -3.48 18.29
C ASN A 161 8.56 -3.05 18.37
N PRO A 162 8.95 -2.20 19.34
CA PRO A 162 10.34 -1.80 19.51
C PRO A 162 11.24 -2.99 19.92
N GLY A 163 10.72 -3.95 20.67
CA GLY A 163 11.49 -5.09 21.21
C GLY A 163 10.65 -6.06 22.06
N SER A 164 11.13 -7.30 22.18
CA SER A 164 10.40 -8.40 22.84
C SER A 164 10.21 -8.27 24.35
N GLU A 165 10.95 -7.36 24.98
CA GLU A 165 10.97 -7.08 26.40
C GLU A 165 9.93 -6.03 26.83
N TYR A 166 9.23 -5.42 25.88
CA TYR A 166 8.29 -4.34 26.14
C TYR A 166 6.85 -4.84 26.13
N SER A 167 6.10 -4.39 27.13
CA SER A 167 4.64 -4.51 27.18
C SER A 167 4.01 -3.14 26.94
N PHE A 168 2.70 -3.09 26.79
CA PHE A 168 2.01 -1.86 26.40
C PHE A 168 0.76 -1.65 27.24
N GLN A 169 0.39 -0.38 27.39
CA GLN A 169 -0.92 0.01 27.88
C GLN A 169 -1.62 0.83 26.81
N VAL A 170 -2.78 0.35 26.37
CA VAL A 170 -3.61 1.00 25.36
C VAL A 170 -4.75 1.71 26.08
N MET A 171 -4.84 3.03 25.90
CA MET A 171 -5.94 3.86 26.39
C MET A 171 -6.82 4.28 25.21
N VAL A 172 -8.13 4.05 25.29
CA VAL A 172 -9.12 4.50 24.30
C VAL A 172 -10.28 5.15 25.04
N GLY A 173 -10.42 6.48 24.91
CA GLY A 173 -11.30 7.24 25.80
C GLY A 173 -10.88 7.07 27.26
N SER A 174 -11.79 6.55 28.10
CA SER A 174 -11.53 6.22 29.50
C SER A 174 -11.08 4.77 29.72
N ASN A 175 -11.15 3.91 28.70
CA ASN A 175 -10.84 2.49 28.83
C ASN A 175 -9.35 2.27 28.73
N VAL A 176 -8.83 1.38 29.57
CA VAL A 176 -7.41 1.04 29.65
C VAL A 176 -7.25 -0.47 29.50
N HIS A 177 -6.36 -0.88 28.60
CA HIS A 177 -6.06 -2.28 28.30
C HIS A 177 -4.56 -2.53 28.43
N ASN A 178 -4.18 -3.57 29.17
CA ASN A 178 -2.79 -4.00 29.23
C ASN A 178 -2.55 -5.06 28.15
N VAL A 179 -1.49 -4.87 27.37
CA VAL A 179 -1.11 -5.75 26.26
C VAL A 179 0.27 -6.34 26.59
N PRO A 180 0.40 -7.68 26.65
CA PRO A 180 1.64 -8.31 27.03
C PRO A 180 2.72 -8.13 25.97
N ALA A 181 3.97 -8.36 26.39
CA ALA A 181 5.10 -8.36 25.47
C ALA A 181 4.99 -9.47 24.42
N SER A 182 5.63 -9.26 23.28
CA SER A 182 5.56 -10.16 22.11
C SER A 182 6.90 -10.18 21.39
N GLY A 183 7.30 -11.32 20.84
CA GLY A 183 8.50 -11.44 19.98
C GLY A 183 8.28 -11.06 18.51
N LYS A 184 7.08 -10.61 18.12
CA LYS A 184 6.76 -10.25 16.73
C LYS A 184 7.16 -8.82 16.43
N ASP A 185 7.52 -8.51 15.18
CA ASP A 185 7.89 -7.15 14.74
C ASP A 185 6.79 -6.09 14.91
N MET A 186 5.55 -6.54 15.07
CA MET A 186 4.37 -5.69 15.14
C MET A 186 3.39 -6.27 16.17
N ILE A 187 2.76 -5.39 16.94
CA ILE A 187 1.68 -5.76 17.84
C ILE A 187 0.35 -5.64 17.11
N ARG A 188 -0.52 -6.62 17.30
CA ARG A 188 -1.90 -6.59 16.85
C ARG A 188 -2.79 -6.85 18.06
N PHE A 189 -3.48 -5.80 18.50
CA PHE A 189 -4.39 -5.86 19.62
C PHE A 189 -5.83 -5.80 19.11
N LYS A 190 -6.62 -6.82 19.43
CA LYS A 190 -8.06 -6.83 19.17
C LYS A 190 -8.73 -5.98 20.25
N LEU A 191 -9.23 -4.82 19.86
CA LEU A 191 -9.98 -3.98 20.78
C LEU A 191 -11.32 -4.66 21.09
N PRO A 192 -11.77 -4.66 22.36
CA PRO A 192 -13.14 -5.07 22.69
C PRO A 192 -14.16 -4.22 21.94
N GLU A 193 -15.38 -4.73 21.82
CA GLU A 193 -16.48 -3.98 21.21
C GLU A 193 -16.73 -2.67 21.97
N MET A 194 -17.02 -1.60 21.21
CA MET A 194 -17.27 -0.27 21.72
C MET A 194 -18.50 0.34 21.05
N THR A 195 -19.03 1.40 21.65
CA THR A 195 -20.05 2.21 20.98
C THR A 195 -19.44 2.96 19.80
N ALA A 196 -20.26 3.23 18.79
CA ALA A 196 -19.84 4.01 17.64
C ALA A 196 -19.44 5.43 18.05
N GLY A 197 -18.34 5.94 17.49
CA GLY A 197 -17.88 7.29 17.82
C GLY A 197 -16.41 7.53 17.55
N LYS A 198 -15.97 8.72 17.95
CA LYS A 198 -14.56 9.13 17.90
C LYS A 198 -14.00 9.17 19.32
N TYR A 199 -12.85 8.54 19.50
CA TYR A 199 -12.16 8.44 20.78
C TYR A 199 -10.74 8.94 20.62
N ALA A 200 -10.26 9.71 21.59
CA ALA A 200 -8.82 9.91 21.70
C ALA A 200 -8.20 8.58 22.15
N TYR A 201 -7.06 8.21 21.58
CA TYR A 201 -6.36 6.99 21.94
C TYR A 201 -4.85 7.21 22.07
N ARG A 202 -4.21 6.32 22.85
CA ARG A 202 -2.79 6.37 23.13
C ARG A 202 -2.26 4.97 23.45
N VAL A 203 -1.03 4.70 23.03
CA VAL A 203 -0.29 3.50 23.42
C VAL A 203 0.94 3.92 24.21
N THR A 204 1.02 3.46 25.46
CA THR A 204 2.13 3.69 26.38
C THR A 204 3.04 2.46 26.36
N LEU A 205 4.35 2.68 26.34
CA LEU A 205 5.37 1.64 26.39
C LEU A 205 5.79 1.37 27.84
N ILE A 206 5.75 0.10 28.24
CA ILE A 206 6.04 -0.36 29.59
C ILE A 206 7.24 -1.32 29.57
N HIS A 207 8.23 -1.07 30.43
CA HIS A 207 9.36 -1.97 30.66
C HIS A 207 9.53 -2.22 32.15
N GLN A 208 9.62 -3.49 32.56
CA GLN A 208 9.76 -3.89 33.97
C GLN A 208 8.71 -3.23 34.89
N GLY A 209 7.46 -3.12 34.42
CA GLY A 209 6.35 -2.52 35.16
C GLY A 209 6.35 -0.99 35.25
N LYS A 210 7.29 -0.31 34.59
CA LYS A 210 7.38 1.15 34.56
C LYS A 210 7.05 1.70 33.19
N GLU A 211 6.34 2.82 33.16
CA GLU A 211 6.18 3.64 31.96
C GLU A 211 7.54 4.21 31.57
N ILE A 212 8.01 3.86 30.37
CA ILE A 212 9.27 4.37 29.81
C ILE A 212 9.03 5.34 28.65
N PHE A 213 7.86 5.27 28.00
CA PHE A 213 7.47 6.21 26.96
C PHE A 213 5.95 6.33 26.87
N SER A 214 5.47 7.56 26.72
CA SER A 214 4.07 7.89 26.48
C SER A 214 4.00 9.08 25.51
N PRO A 215 3.29 8.95 24.38
CA PRO A 215 3.25 10.01 23.38
C PRO A 215 2.50 11.24 23.93
N GLN A 216 3.05 12.42 23.69
CA GLN A 216 2.47 13.70 24.13
C GLN A 216 1.17 14.02 23.38
N LYS A 217 1.09 13.65 22.10
CA LYS A 217 -0.11 13.79 21.27
C LYS A 217 -0.87 12.47 21.25
N GLN A 218 -2.17 12.56 21.48
CA GLN A 218 -3.07 11.41 21.34
C GLN A 218 -3.48 11.26 19.88
N GLY A 219 -3.64 10.02 19.43
CA GLY A 219 -4.23 9.72 18.14
C GLY A 219 -5.76 9.75 18.23
N THR A 220 -6.42 9.63 17.07
CA THR A 220 -7.88 9.51 16.98
C THR A 220 -8.28 8.10 16.53
N LEU A 221 -9.13 7.44 17.31
CA LEU A 221 -9.74 6.18 16.95
C LEU A 221 -11.20 6.44 16.58
N ILE A 222 -11.63 5.94 15.42
CA ILE A 222 -13.03 6.00 14.97
C ILE A 222 -13.59 4.58 15.03
N TRP A 223 -14.62 4.36 15.83
CA TRP A 223 -15.37 3.11 15.85
C TRP A 223 -16.62 3.27 15.00
N LEU A 224 -16.75 2.47 13.95
CA LEU A 224 -17.88 2.55 13.03
C LEU A 224 -19.19 2.15 13.71
N SER A 225 -20.27 2.83 13.34
CA SER A 225 -21.63 2.37 13.61
C SER A 225 -22.00 1.16 12.77
N ASP A 226 -23.04 0.43 13.18
CA ASP A 226 -23.55 -0.72 12.41
C ASP A 226 -23.94 -0.33 10.97
N LYS A 227 -24.50 0.88 10.79
CA LYS A 227 -24.87 1.39 9.46
C LYS A 227 -23.63 1.65 8.58
N GLU A 228 -22.60 2.26 9.13
CA GLU A 228 -21.34 2.51 8.41
C GLU A 228 -20.63 1.19 8.10
N ARG A 229 -20.60 0.26 9.07
CA ARG A 229 -20.06 -1.09 8.92
C ARG A 229 -20.78 -1.86 7.81
N GLN A 230 -22.11 -1.84 7.81
CA GLN A 230 -22.91 -2.46 6.74
C GLN A 230 -22.61 -1.84 5.37
N THR A 231 -22.50 -0.51 5.30
CA THR A 231 -22.13 0.19 4.04
C THR A 231 -20.75 -0.25 3.56
N VAL A 232 -19.76 -0.35 4.45
CA VAL A 232 -18.42 -0.87 4.11
C VAL A 232 -18.54 -2.30 3.57
N ASN A 233 -19.26 -3.17 4.26
CA ASN A 233 -19.38 -4.58 3.89
C ASN A 233 -20.13 -4.79 2.56
N GLU A 234 -21.14 -3.98 2.27
CA GLU A 234 -21.85 -4.02 0.99
C GLU A 234 -20.94 -3.62 -0.17
N GLU A 235 -20.13 -2.58 -0.02
CA GLU A 235 -19.16 -2.19 -1.04
C GLU A 235 -18.05 -3.24 -1.19
N LEU A 236 -17.57 -3.82 -0.09
CA LEU A 236 -16.59 -4.91 -0.14
C LEU A 236 -17.10 -6.12 -0.93
N LYS A 237 -18.38 -6.47 -0.78
CA LYS A 237 -19.02 -7.53 -1.57
C LYS A 237 -19.07 -7.18 -3.07
N ARG A 238 -19.37 -5.92 -3.41
CA ARG A 238 -19.36 -5.47 -4.82
C ARG A 238 -17.95 -5.51 -5.41
N ILE A 239 -16.93 -5.09 -4.65
CA ILE A 239 -15.53 -5.17 -5.08
C ILE A 239 -15.12 -6.62 -5.30
N ASP A 240 -15.45 -7.52 -4.36
CA ASP A 240 -15.12 -8.94 -4.48
C ASP A 240 -15.79 -9.60 -5.71
N GLN A 241 -17.00 -9.16 -6.08
CA GLN A 241 -17.65 -9.61 -7.31
C GLN A 241 -16.97 -9.06 -8.59
N LEU A 242 -16.37 -7.88 -8.53
CA LEU A 242 -15.66 -7.24 -9.65
C LEU A 242 -14.23 -7.77 -9.82
N ASP A 243 -13.59 -8.18 -8.72
CA ASP A 243 -12.22 -8.68 -8.69
C ASP A 243 -12.06 -9.89 -7.77
N PRO A 244 -12.69 -11.03 -8.11
CA PRO A 244 -12.73 -12.19 -7.22
C PRO A 244 -11.33 -12.69 -6.89
N GLY A 245 -11.04 -12.83 -5.60
CA GLY A 245 -9.77 -13.38 -5.11
C GLY A 245 -8.58 -12.42 -5.14
N ASN A 246 -8.72 -11.23 -5.72
CA ASN A 246 -7.63 -10.27 -5.84
C ASN A 246 -7.77 -9.21 -4.74
N GLY A 247 -7.05 -9.43 -3.64
CA GLY A 247 -7.20 -8.63 -2.42
C GLY A 247 -6.83 -7.15 -2.57
N PHE A 248 -6.26 -6.71 -3.70
CA PHE A 248 -5.74 -5.34 -3.86
C PHE A 248 -6.84 -4.28 -3.79
N LEU A 249 -7.93 -4.43 -4.56
CA LEU A 249 -9.01 -3.43 -4.56
C LEU A 249 -9.72 -3.35 -3.21
N ILE A 250 -9.88 -4.49 -2.53
CA ILE A 250 -10.39 -4.54 -1.15
C ILE A 250 -9.46 -3.75 -0.22
N GLY A 251 -8.15 -3.99 -0.31
CA GLY A 251 -7.15 -3.25 0.46
C GLY A 251 -7.21 -1.74 0.20
N ASN A 252 -7.35 -1.32 -1.06
CA ASN A 252 -7.46 0.08 -1.42
C ASN A 252 -8.72 0.74 -0.87
N TYR A 253 -9.87 0.08 -0.97
CA TYR A 253 -11.11 0.62 -0.41
C TYR A 253 -11.05 0.71 1.11
N MET A 254 -10.51 -0.31 1.80
CA MET A 254 -10.30 -0.25 3.25
C MET A 254 -9.36 0.89 3.66
N ASP A 255 -8.28 1.14 2.90
CA ASP A 255 -7.37 2.26 3.13
C ASP A 255 -8.10 3.61 3.05
N GLU A 256 -8.99 3.78 2.07
CA GLU A 256 -9.84 4.99 1.92
C GLU A 256 -10.76 5.21 3.10
N LYS A 257 -11.32 4.13 3.66
CA LYS A 257 -12.20 4.19 4.83
C LYS A 257 -11.45 4.29 6.15
N GLY A 258 -10.11 4.42 6.11
CA GLY A 258 -9.28 4.53 7.30
C GLY A 258 -9.12 3.23 8.07
N LEU A 259 -9.59 2.10 7.53
CA LEU A 259 -9.43 0.73 8.07
C LEU A 259 -8.02 0.21 7.78
N LYS A 260 -7.00 0.97 8.20
CA LYS A 260 -5.60 0.80 7.78
C LYS A 260 -5.04 -0.58 8.12
N ALA A 261 -5.34 -1.10 9.30
CA ALA A 261 -4.87 -2.43 9.72
C ALA A 261 -5.48 -3.56 8.89
N ALA A 262 -6.74 -3.42 8.46
CA ALA A 262 -7.39 -4.37 7.57
C ALA A 262 -6.85 -4.24 6.14
N ALA A 263 -6.70 -3.01 5.63
CA ALA A 263 -6.08 -2.72 4.34
C ALA A 263 -4.68 -3.36 4.21
N MET A 264 -3.86 -3.21 5.27
CA MET A 264 -2.53 -3.82 5.36
C MET A 264 -2.56 -5.33 5.14
N VAL A 265 -3.49 -6.05 5.78
CA VAL A 265 -3.61 -7.51 5.66
C VAL A 265 -3.92 -7.92 4.22
N HIS A 266 -4.84 -7.20 3.56
CA HIS A 266 -5.22 -7.47 2.19
C HIS A 266 -4.07 -7.20 1.20
N TYR A 267 -3.34 -6.10 1.39
CA TYR A 267 -2.15 -5.82 0.59
C TYR A 267 -1.03 -6.84 0.83
N GLN A 268 -0.74 -7.20 2.09
CA GLN A 268 0.26 -8.22 2.42
C GLN A 268 -0.04 -9.55 1.72
N ARG A 269 -1.31 -10.00 1.77
CA ARG A 269 -1.73 -11.22 1.08
C ARG A 269 -1.58 -11.10 -0.44
N PHE A 270 -2.06 -10.00 -1.02
CA PHE A 270 -1.94 -9.73 -2.46
C PHE A 270 -0.48 -9.82 -2.93
N PHE A 271 0.47 -9.15 -2.25
CA PHE A 271 1.88 -9.17 -2.66
C PHE A 271 2.59 -10.49 -2.35
N ALA A 272 2.10 -11.29 -1.40
CA ALA A 272 2.60 -12.63 -1.18
C ALA A 272 2.19 -13.59 -2.30
N GLU A 273 0.97 -13.43 -2.83
CA GLU A 273 0.43 -14.24 -3.91
C GLU A 273 0.88 -13.76 -5.30
N HIS A 274 1.18 -12.47 -5.44
CA HIS A 274 1.47 -11.80 -6.72
C HIS A 274 2.74 -10.91 -6.62
N PRO A 275 3.92 -11.51 -6.33
CA PRO A 275 5.16 -10.75 -6.12
C PRO A 275 5.64 -9.98 -7.37
N GLU A 276 5.19 -10.37 -8.56
CA GLU A 276 5.50 -9.69 -9.82
C GLU A 276 4.74 -8.38 -10.03
N GLU A 277 3.67 -8.10 -9.28
CA GLU A 277 2.92 -6.84 -9.30
C GLU A 277 3.61 -5.76 -8.44
N TYR A 278 4.95 -5.76 -8.42
CA TYR A 278 5.77 -4.93 -7.54
C TYR A 278 5.56 -3.42 -7.74
N GLU A 279 5.10 -3.03 -8.92
CA GLU A 279 4.75 -1.65 -9.29
C GLU A 279 3.66 -1.06 -8.36
N LEU A 280 2.87 -1.91 -7.69
CA LEU A 280 1.84 -1.51 -6.74
C LEU A 280 2.30 -1.50 -5.28
N LYS A 281 3.52 -1.98 -4.96
CA LYS A 281 4.05 -1.97 -3.59
C LYS A 281 4.00 -0.61 -2.87
N PRO A 282 4.09 0.56 -3.54
CA PRO A 282 3.93 1.84 -2.87
C PRO A 282 2.66 1.97 -2.02
N PHE A 283 1.57 1.27 -2.35
CA PHE A 283 0.33 1.28 -1.54
C PHE A 283 0.52 0.60 -0.18
N LEU A 284 1.20 -0.56 -0.14
CA LEU A 284 1.52 -1.23 1.12
C LEU A 284 2.50 -0.40 1.96
N ILE A 285 3.52 0.16 1.31
CA ILE A 285 4.52 1.03 1.96
C ILE A 285 3.85 2.24 2.61
N LYS A 286 2.90 2.88 1.90
CA LYS A 286 2.09 3.96 2.47
C LYS A 286 1.30 3.50 3.69
N VAL A 287 0.63 2.35 3.64
CA VAL A 287 -0.12 1.85 4.82
C VAL A 287 0.80 1.57 6.01
N TYR A 288 2.02 1.04 5.78
CA TYR A 288 3.00 0.92 6.85
C TYR A 288 3.41 2.28 7.43
N ALA A 289 3.62 3.29 6.58
CA ALA A 289 3.91 4.65 7.04
C ALA A 289 2.75 5.25 7.85
N ASP A 290 1.50 5.12 7.38
CA ASP A 290 0.30 5.60 8.05
C ASP A 290 0.11 4.92 9.43
N LEU A 291 0.49 3.64 9.53
CA LEU A 291 0.47 2.85 10.78
C LEU A 291 1.71 3.05 11.65
N ARG A 292 2.69 3.85 11.21
CA ARG A 292 4.00 4.05 11.88
C ARG A 292 4.77 2.74 12.11
N LEU A 293 4.71 1.84 11.14
CA LEU A 293 5.44 0.56 11.11
C LEU A 293 6.77 0.75 10.38
N GLU A 294 7.68 1.53 10.97
CA GLU A 294 8.88 2.04 10.30
C GLU A 294 9.82 0.92 9.82
N LYS A 295 10.06 -0.12 10.62
CA LYS A 295 10.88 -1.30 10.25
C LYS A 295 10.30 -2.01 9.02
N LEU A 296 8.98 -2.21 8.98
CA LEU A 296 8.30 -2.86 7.86
C LEU A 296 8.28 -1.95 6.62
N ARG A 297 8.04 -0.65 6.80
CA ARG A 297 8.12 0.36 5.74
C ARG A 297 9.50 0.37 5.10
N GLU A 298 10.56 0.46 5.90
CA GLU A 298 11.94 0.50 5.41
C GLU A 298 12.32 -0.77 4.67
N LYS A 299 11.97 -1.95 5.23
CA LYS A 299 12.21 -3.24 4.58
C LYS A 299 11.55 -3.30 3.20
N GLU A 300 10.28 -2.93 3.09
CA GLU A 300 9.59 -2.95 1.79
C GLU A 300 10.07 -1.86 0.84
N SER A 301 10.35 -0.64 1.31
CA SER A 301 10.91 0.44 0.47
C SER A 301 12.27 0.05 -0.10
N PHE A 302 13.11 -0.63 0.69
CA PHE A 302 14.39 -1.14 0.21
C PHE A 302 14.21 -2.25 -0.83
N ALA A 303 13.36 -3.24 -0.56
CA ALA A 303 13.07 -4.32 -1.50
C ALA A 303 12.46 -3.80 -2.82
N PHE A 304 11.59 -2.80 -2.74
CA PHE A 304 10.98 -2.14 -3.90
C PHE A 304 12.03 -1.45 -4.78
N ARG A 305 12.96 -0.69 -4.18
CA ARG A 305 14.03 0.00 -4.93
C ARG A 305 14.95 -0.95 -5.67
N GLN A 306 15.31 -2.07 -5.06
CA GLN A 306 16.13 -3.10 -5.74
C GLN A 306 15.48 -3.66 -7.01
N GLN A 307 14.15 -3.55 -7.14
CA GLN A 307 13.40 -4.04 -8.31
C GLN A 307 13.16 -2.94 -9.35
N THR A 308 13.30 -1.66 -8.98
CA THR A 308 13.02 -0.51 -9.85
C THR A 308 14.26 0.25 -10.30
N GLU A 309 15.38 0.13 -9.57
CA GLU A 309 16.65 0.74 -9.93
C GLU A 309 17.43 -0.21 -10.88
N PRO A 310 17.92 0.28 -12.03
CA PRO A 310 18.69 -0.53 -13.00
C PRO A 310 20.10 -0.90 -12.52
#